data_AF-A0A426JWK3-F1
#
_entry.id   AF-A0A426JWK3-F1
#
_cell.length_a   1.000
_cell.length_b   1.000
_cell.length_c   1.000
_cell.angle_alpha   90.00
_cell.angle_beta   90.00
_cell.angle_gamma   90.00
#
_symmetry.space_group_name_H-M   'P 1'
#
loop_
_entity.id
_entity.type
_entity.pdbx_description
1 polymer ?
#
loop_
_entity_poly.entity_id
_entity_poly.type
_entity_poly.pdbx_seq_one_letter_code
_entity_poly.pdbx_strand_id
1 'polypeptide(L)'
;MLSSENAGEPDPSMWLRKLVLRGFQLMPPVRDGAGELEALIYVRPHGDVIDIVEVLAEDTVRAARVPRRGEIRTDTHAAYWRITGGVIDVVDQVLALPETLIRA
;
A
#
# COMPACT_ATOMS: atom_id res chain seq x y z
N MET A 1 18.76 11.79 -31.73
CA MET A 1 19.28 11.79 -30.36
C MET A 1 18.12 11.51 -29.43
N LEU A 2 17.91 10.24 -29.11
CA LEU A 2 17.00 9.80 -28.04
C LEU A 2 17.92 9.41 -26.89
N SER A 3 18.07 10.29 -25.92
CA SER A 3 18.97 10.09 -24.81
C SER A 3 18.35 9.14 -23.80
N SER A 4 19.14 8.12 -23.47
CA SER A 4 19.25 7.45 -22.18
C SER A 4 18.05 6.63 -21.70
N GLU A 5 18.20 5.33 -21.93
CA GLU A 5 17.92 4.26 -20.97
C GLU A 5 17.94 4.74 -19.51
N ASN A 6 16.78 4.81 -18.85
CA ASN A 6 16.72 4.87 -17.39
C ASN A 6 16.78 3.44 -16.83
N ALA A 7 17.88 2.74 -17.12
CA ALA A 7 18.17 1.42 -16.58
C ALA A 7 18.65 1.55 -15.13
N GLY A 8 17.73 1.83 -14.21
CA GLY A 8 18.04 2.02 -12.80
C GLY A 8 16.86 2.48 -11.96
N GLU A 9 15.84 3.08 -12.59
CA GLU A 9 14.58 3.35 -11.90
C GLU A 9 13.76 2.05 -11.83
N PRO A 10 13.42 1.60 -10.62
CA PRO A 10 12.61 0.42 -10.48
C PRO A 10 11.22 0.68 -11.07
N ASP A 11 10.82 -0.16 -12.01
CA ASP A 11 9.58 -0.06 -12.76
C ASP A 11 8.37 -0.05 -11.80
N PRO A 12 7.64 1.09 -11.69
CA PRO A 12 6.49 1.19 -10.78
C PRO A 12 5.41 0.14 -11.02
N SER A 13 5.31 -0.34 -12.27
CA SER A 13 4.37 -1.39 -12.64
C SER A 13 4.74 -2.75 -12.03
N MET A 14 6.01 -2.98 -11.69
CA MET A 14 6.47 -4.20 -11.04
C MET A 14 5.90 -4.33 -9.61
N TRP A 15 5.94 -3.27 -8.81
CA TRP A 15 5.41 -3.33 -7.43
C TRP A 15 3.90 -3.44 -7.39
N LEU A 16 3.21 -2.71 -8.28
CA LEU A 16 1.77 -2.83 -8.44
C LEU A 16 1.39 -4.28 -8.74
N ARG A 17 2.12 -4.91 -9.67
CA ARG A 17 1.91 -6.32 -9.99
C ARG A 17 2.16 -7.24 -8.79
N LYS A 18 3.19 -6.99 -7.98
CA LYS A 18 3.46 -7.76 -6.75
C LYS A 18 2.32 -7.62 -5.73
N LEU A 19 1.80 -6.42 -5.52
CA LEU A 19 0.63 -6.19 -4.64
C LEU A 19 -0.60 -6.96 -5.14
N VAL A 20 -0.91 -6.85 -6.43
CA VAL A 20 -2.05 -7.56 -7.03
C VAL A 20 -1.87 -9.08 -6.92
N LEU A 21 -0.67 -9.61 -7.20
CA LEU A 21 -0.37 -11.05 -7.03
C LEU A 21 -0.50 -11.52 -5.59
N ARG A 22 -0.20 -10.65 -4.62
CA ARG A 22 -0.40 -10.94 -3.20
C ARG A 22 -1.87 -10.91 -2.80
N GLY A 23 -2.75 -10.34 -3.62
CA GLY A 23 -4.20 -10.26 -3.40
C GLY A 23 -4.71 -8.88 -2.98
N PHE A 24 -3.89 -7.83 -3.14
CA PHE A 24 -4.37 -6.47 -2.98
C PHE A 24 -5.32 -6.08 -4.11
N GLN A 25 -6.37 -5.36 -3.73
CA GLN A 25 -7.37 -4.82 -4.62
C GLN A 25 -7.29 -3.30 -4.56
N LEU A 26 -7.28 -2.66 -5.74
CA LEU A 26 -7.37 -1.21 -5.84
C LEU A 26 -8.80 -0.77 -5.52
N MET A 27 -8.93 0.12 -4.54
CA MET A 27 -10.19 0.80 -4.25
C MET A 27 -10.42 1.98 -5.20
N PRO A 28 -11.67 2.46 -5.34
CA PRO A 28 -11.93 3.70 -6.04
C PRO A 28 -10.99 4.81 -5.55
N PRO A 29 -10.32 5.54 -6.46
CA PRO A 29 -9.39 6.58 -6.09
C PRO A 29 -10.09 7.63 -5.24
N VAL A 30 -9.40 8.09 -4.20
CA VAL A 30 -9.86 9.25 -3.43
C VAL A 30 -9.50 10.49 -4.23
N ARG A 31 -10.47 11.39 -4.38
CA ARG A 31 -10.31 12.63 -5.10
C ARG A 31 -10.63 13.79 -4.19
N ASP A 32 -9.94 14.90 -4.39
CA ASP A 32 -10.15 16.13 -3.65
C ASP A 32 -11.43 16.87 -4.11
N GLY A 33 -11.67 18.05 -3.52
CA GLY A 33 -12.82 18.90 -3.88
C GLY A 33 -12.79 19.46 -5.31
N ALA A 34 -11.64 19.40 -6.00
CA ALA A 34 -11.48 19.77 -7.41
C ALA A 34 -11.63 18.56 -8.35
N GLY A 35 -11.70 17.34 -7.82
CA GLY A 35 -11.75 16.10 -8.59
C GLY A 35 -10.37 15.55 -8.96
N GLU A 36 -9.29 16.15 -8.47
CA GLU A 36 -7.93 15.66 -8.69
C GLU A 36 -7.64 14.43 -7.83
N LEU A 37 -6.73 13.58 -8.29
CA LEU A 37 -6.37 12.35 -7.57
C LEU A 37 -5.58 12.72 -6.30
N GLU A 38 -6.14 12.37 -5.14
CA GLU A 38 -5.50 12.62 -3.83
C GLU A 38 -4.77 11.38 -3.31
N ALA A 39 -5.35 10.20 -3.49
CA ALA A 39 -4.74 8.95 -3.03
C ALA A 39 -5.20 7.73 -3.85
N LEU A 40 -4.27 6.79 -4.05
CA LEU A 40 -4.58 5.43 -4.46
C LEU A 40 -4.55 4.53 -3.23
N ILE A 41 -5.63 3.79 -3.00
CA ILE A 41 -5.78 2.91 -1.84
C ILE A 41 -5.85 1.47 -2.31
N TYR A 42 -4.90 0.66 -1.88
CA TYR A 42 -4.90 -0.79 -2.07
C TYR A 42 -5.26 -1.47 -0.76
N VAL A 43 -6.18 -2.42 -0.82
CA VAL A 43 -6.60 -3.21 0.36
C VAL A 43 -6.48 -4.69 0.09
N ARG A 44 -6.05 -5.44 1.09
CA ARG A 44 -6.03 -6.91 1.09
C ARG A 44 -6.66 -7.41 2.38
N PRO A 45 -7.96 -7.73 2.38
CA PRO A 45 -8.58 -8.45 3.48
C PRO A 45 -8.09 -9.89 3.50
N HIS A 46 -7.58 -10.37 4.63
CA HIS A 46 -7.24 -11.78 4.81
C HIS A 46 -7.34 -12.19 6.28
N GLY A 47 -7.97 -13.35 6.53
CA GLY A 47 -8.30 -13.78 7.89
C GLY A 47 -9.14 -12.75 8.66
N ASP A 48 -8.63 -12.34 9.83
CA ASP A 48 -9.21 -11.34 10.72
C ASP A 48 -8.57 -9.95 10.58
N VAL A 49 -7.71 -9.75 9.58
CA VAL A 49 -7.00 -8.49 9.33
C VAL A 49 -7.26 -7.95 7.93
N ILE A 50 -6.92 -6.68 7.76
CA ILE A 50 -6.89 -6.00 6.46
C ILE A 50 -5.54 -5.31 6.35
N ASP A 51 -4.81 -5.60 5.29
CA ASP A 51 -3.65 -4.79 4.90
C ASP A 51 -4.13 -3.65 4.02
N ILE A 52 -3.66 -2.44 4.31
CA ILE A 52 -3.99 -1.21 3.59
C ILE A 52 -2.68 -0.58 3.15
N VAL A 53 -2.61 -0.15 1.89
CA VAL A 53 -1.52 0.67 1.35
C VAL A 53 -2.14 1.90 0.70
N GLU A 54 -1.83 3.07 1.23
CA GLU A 54 -2.26 4.37 0.72
C GLU A 54 -1.07 5.06 0.05
N VAL A 55 -1.16 5.28 -1.25
CA VAL A 55 -0.17 6.01 -2.04
C VAL A 55 -0.70 7.43 -2.24
N LEU A 56 -0.14 8.38 -1.50
CA LEU A 56 -0.46 9.81 -1.59
C LEU A 56 0.42 10.49 -2.63
N ALA A 57 1.70 10.12 -2.64
CA ALA A 57 2.70 10.49 -3.63
C ALA A 57 3.75 9.37 -3.72
N GLU A 58 4.66 9.46 -4.68
CA GLU A 58 5.76 8.47 -4.85
C GLU A 58 6.61 8.30 -3.58
N ASP A 59 6.96 9.42 -2.94
CA ASP A 59 7.75 9.46 -1.71
C ASP A 59 6.91 9.37 -0.44
N THR A 60 5.58 9.41 -0.58
CA THR A 60 4.65 9.45 0.55
C THR A 60 3.63 8.33 0.42
N VAL A 61 4.04 7.16 0.89
CA VAL A 61 3.20 5.97 0.99
C VAL A 61 3.03 5.59 2.44
N ARG A 62 1.80 5.23 2.82
CA ARG A 62 1.46 4.73 4.14
C ARG A 62 0.95 3.31 4.00
N ALA A 63 1.35 2.44 4.90
CA ALA A 63 0.74 1.12 4.98
C ALA A 63 0.46 0.73 6.42
N ALA A 64 -0.60 -0.03 6.60
CA ALA A 64 -0.99 -0.54 7.90
C ALA A 64 -1.67 -1.91 7.77
N ARG A 65 -1.51 -2.72 8.80
CA ARG A 65 -2.31 -3.93 9.04
C ARG A 65 -3.26 -3.63 10.19
N VAL A 66 -4.56 -3.66 9.92
CA VAL A 66 -5.60 -3.33 10.89
C VAL A 66 -6.52 -4.53 11.14
N PRO A 67 -7.18 -4.63 12.30
CA PRO A 67 -8.24 -5.60 12.49
C PRO A 67 -9.38 -5.36 11.49
N ARG A 68 -9.94 -6.45 10.97
CA ARG A 68 -11.12 -6.39 10.09
C ARG A 68 -12.37 -5.86 10.82
N ARG A 69 -12.37 -5.91 12.14
CA ARG A 69 -13.41 -5.33 13.00
C ARG A 69 -12.94 -3.98 13.53
N GLY A 70 -13.57 -2.90 13.08
CA GLY A 70 -13.25 -1.54 13.52
C GLY A 70 -13.08 -0.58 12.34
N GLU A 71 -12.40 0.53 12.62
CA GLU A 71 -12.08 1.55 11.62
C GLU A 71 -10.96 1.06 10.69
N ILE A 72 -11.22 1.06 9.38
CA ILE A 72 -10.30 0.57 8.34
C ILE A 72 -9.51 1.77 7.80
N ARG A 73 -8.53 2.25 8.57
CA ARG A 73 -7.69 3.40 8.21
C ARG A 73 -6.24 3.19 8.65
N THR A 74 -5.28 3.73 7.90
CA THR A 74 -3.85 3.57 8.24
C THR A 74 -3.42 4.34 9.50
N ASP A 75 -4.17 5.35 9.92
CA ASP A 75 -3.90 6.17 11.10
C ASP A 75 -4.58 5.67 12.38
N THR A 76 -5.31 4.55 12.32
CA THR A 76 -6.01 4.02 13.49
C THR A 76 -5.05 3.53 14.58
N HIS A 77 -5.35 3.84 15.85
CA HIS A 77 -4.61 3.35 17.01
C HIS A 77 -4.68 1.81 17.17
N ALA A 78 -5.66 1.17 16.53
CA ALA A 78 -5.84 -0.28 16.56
C ALA A 78 -4.97 -1.03 15.53
N ALA A 79 -4.08 -0.36 14.80
CA ALA A 79 -3.22 -1.01 13.82
C ALA A 79 -2.22 -1.96 14.50
N TYR A 80 -2.20 -3.22 14.05
CA TYR A 80 -1.22 -4.22 14.50
C TYR A 80 0.19 -3.95 13.97
N TRP A 81 0.27 -3.28 12.82
CA TRP A 81 1.51 -2.86 12.18
C TRP A 81 1.25 -1.63 11.32
N ARG A 82 2.25 -0.75 11.21
CA ARG A 82 2.19 0.46 10.37
C ARG A 82 3.57 0.91 9.93
N ILE A 83 3.62 1.54 8.76
CA ILE A 83 4.80 2.23 8.25
C ILE A 83 4.42 3.42 7.36
N THR A 84 5.35 4.36 7.20
CA THR A 84 5.29 5.43 6.21
C THR A 84 6.67 5.61 5.59
N GLY A 85 6.73 5.88 4.28
CA GLY A 85 7.98 6.07 3.54
C GLY A 85 7.76 6.11 2.03
N GLY A 86 8.85 5.93 1.27
CA GLY A 86 8.76 5.81 -0.18
C GLY A 86 8.09 4.51 -0.63
N VAL A 87 7.55 4.51 -1.85
CA VAL A 87 6.77 3.37 -2.37
C VAL A 87 7.53 2.04 -2.32
N ILE A 88 8.83 2.05 -2.58
CA ILE A 88 9.69 0.86 -2.61
C ILE A 88 9.76 0.22 -1.23
N ASP A 89 10.22 1.00 -0.25
CA ASP A 89 10.46 0.54 1.11
C ASP A 89 9.17 0.05 1.78
N VAL A 90 8.07 0.76 1.52
CA VAL A 90 6.77 0.41 2.09
C VAL A 90 6.23 -0.87 1.47
N VAL A 91 6.25 -1.00 0.14
CA VAL A 91 5.74 -2.20 -0.54
C VAL A 91 6.57 -3.43 -0.18
N ASP A 92 7.90 -3.32 -0.14
CA ASP A 92 8.75 -4.45 0.23
C ASP A 92 8.46 -4.93 1.65
N GLN A 93 8.23 -4.01 2.60
CA GLN A 93 7.85 -4.39 3.96
C GLN A 93 6.45 -5.01 4.04
N VAL A 94 5.48 -4.48 3.28
CA VAL A 94 4.12 -5.07 3.20
C VAL A 94 4.17 -6.48 2.64
N LEU A 95 4.98 -6.73 1.61
CA LEU A 95 5.13 -8.05 0.99
C LEU A 95 5.88 -9.03 1.90
N ALA A 96 6.77 -8.54 2.76
CA ALA A 96 7.47 -9.34 3.77
C ALA A 96 6.58 -9.73 4.97
N LEU A 97 5.40 -9.12 5.13
CA LEU A 97 4.49 -9.47 6.22
C LEU A 97 3.99 -10.92 6.07
N PRO A 98 3.88 -11.66 7.20
CA PRO A 98 3.34 -13.00 7.18
C PRO A 98 1.89 -12.98 6.69
N GLU A 99 1.47 -14.09 6.08
CA GLU A 99 0.11 -14.26 5.54
C GLU A 99 -0.97 -14.34 6.62
N THR A 100 -0.59 -14.56 7.87
CA THR A 100 -1.53 -14.55 8.98
C THR A 100 -0.86 -13.83 10.13
N LEU A 101 -1.64 -13.13 10.95
CA LEU A 101 -1.12 -12.57 12.19
C LEU A 101 -0.68 -13.74 13.06
N ILE A 102 0.62 -13.86 13.34
CA ILE A 102 1.09 -14.75 14.40
C ILE A 102 0.67 -14.06 15.70
N ARG A 103 -0.49 -14.46 16.23
CA ARG A 103 -0.89 -14.08 17.59
C ARG A 103 0.07 -14.79 18.54
N ALA A 104 0.96 -14.03 19.17
CA ALA A 104 1.71 -14.50 20.33
C ALA A 104 0.76 -14.68 21.53
#